data_AF-A0A0J9VJB2-F1
#
_entry.id   AF-A0A0J9VJB2-F1
#
_cell.length_a   1.000
_cell.length_b   1.000
_cell.length_c   1.000
_cell.angle_alpha   90.00
_cell.angle_beta   90.00
_cell.angle_gamma   90.00
#
_symmetry.space_group_name_H-M   'P 1'
#
loop_
_entity.id
_entity.type
_entity.pdbx_description
1 polymer ?
#
loop_
_entity_poly.entity_id
_entity_poly.type
_entity_poly.pdbx_seq_one_letter_code
_entity_poly.pdbx_strand_id
1 'polypeptide(L)'
;MSQQLALPRIVRRRLAAVLKSRTVTLRPAQRRWMTPAPKPGDGPMMSRRADRELPDVADVTFRWRRTFPIFLLIVAASSVAIFNYQKMSSPVVSSTLYALRTNQDARNLLGDEIYFKHQIPWIHGEMNQLHGRIDIWFSVRGTKGEGVMRFASNRPTSKGFFSTTEWSLTMSDGTRLDLLDNGDPFKALIGGGEDLPAVEEDAPTRGFRKQVEYK
;
A
#
# COMPACT_ATOMS: atom_id res chain seq x y z
N MET A 1 9.52 57.40 22.48
CA MET A 1 9.90 56.02 22.11
C MET A 1 8.80 55.43 21.24
N SER A 2 8.94 55.47 19.91
CA SER A 2 8.01 54.84 18.98
C SER A 2 8.80 53.90 18.08
N GLN A 3 8.82 52.61 18.43
CA GLN A 3 9.39 51.58 17.58
C GLN A 3 8.37 51.21 16.49
N GLN A 4 8.67 51.57 15.26
CA GLN A 4 7.94 51.09 14.09
C GLN A 4 8.33 49.64 13.80
N LEU A 5 7.37 48.73 13.90
CA LEU A 5 7.48 47.33 13.47
C LEU A 5 7.66 47.27 11.94
N ALA A 6 8.91 47.19 11.50
CA ALA A 6 9.26 46.99 10.10
C ALA A 6 9.09 45.51 9.73
N LEU A 7 7.95 45.16 9.12
CA LEU A 7 7.75 43.82 8.57
C LEU A 7 8.71 43.56 7.38
N PRO A 8 9.38 42.39 7.33
CA PRO A 8 10.38 42.09 6.31
C PRO A 8 9.78 42.04 4.90
N ARG A 9 10.50 42.65 3.94
CA ARG A 9 10.12 42.82 2.52
C ARG A 9 9.71 41.53 1.80
N ILE A 10 10.09 40.38 2.32
CA ILE A 10 9.78 39.04 1.78
C ILE A 10 8.30 38.69 1.96
N VAL A 11 7.68 39.12 3.06
CA VAL A 11 6.25 38.87 3.34
C VAL A 11 5.36 39.69 2.40
N ARG A 12 5.77 40.92 2.07
CA ARG A 12 5.05 41.79 1.11
C ARG A 12 5.02 41.22 -0.31
N ARG A 13 6.08 40.54 -0.76
CA ARG A 13 6.13 39.93 -2.11
C ARG A 13 5.21 38.72 -2.27
N ARG A 14 4.93 37.96 -1.20
CA ARG A 14 4.04 36.79 -1.26
C ARG A 14 2.55 37.18 -1.22
N LEU A 15 2.18 38.26 -0.54
CA LEU A 15 0.80 38.76 -0.54
C LEU A 15 0.39 39.43 -1.86
N ALA A 16 1.32 40.10 -2.55
CA ALA A 16 1.04 40.72 -3.85
C ALA A 16 0.81 39.70 -4.99
N ALA A 17 1.30 38.45 -4.83
CA ALA A 17 1.10 37.40 -5.83
C ALA A 17 -0.30 36.76 -5.78
N VAL A 18 -1.04 36.94 -4.67
CA VAL A 18 -2.39 36.39 -4.49
C VAL A 18 -3.48 37.31 -5.08
N LEU A 19 -3.16 38.58 -5.32
CA LEU A 19 -4.10 39.60 -5.82
C LEU A 19 -4.04 39.85 -7.34
N LYS A 20 -3.36 39.00 -8.12
CA LYS A 20 -3.53 39.05 -9.58
C LYS A 20 -4.93 38.62 -9.93
N SER A 21 -5.82 39.61 -10.08
CA SER A 21 -7.13 39.48 -10.67
C SER A 21 -7.01 38.64 -11.94
N ARG A 22 -7.58 37.44 -11.90
CA ARG A 22 -7.74 36.60 -13.08
C ARG A 22 -8.58 37.43 -14.05
N THR A 23 -7.95 37.96 -15.09
CA THR A 23 -8.68 38.54 -16.23
C THR A 23 -9.51 37.43 -16.83
N VAL A 24 -10.77 37.35 -16.41
CA VAL A 24 -11.78 36.54 -17.08
C VAL A 24 -12.02 37.26 -18.40
N THR A 25 -11.34 36.83 -19.46
CA THR A 25 -11.78 37.14 -20.81
C THR A 25 -13.17 36.54 -20.94
N LEU A 26 -14.19 37.38 -20.77
CA LEU A 26 -15.57 37.03 -21.09
C LEU A 26 -15.57 36.72 -22.59
N ARG A 27 -15.51 35.43 -22.94
CA ARG A 27 -15.81 35.00 -24.30
C ARG A 27 -17.21 35.56 -24.60
N PRO A 28 -17.44 36.17 -25.78
CA PRO A 28 -18.79 36.54 -26.16
C PRO A 28 -19.66 35.31 -25.96
N ALA A 29 -20.68 35.43 -25.12
CA ALA A 29 -21.63 34.34 -24.88
C ALA A 29 -22.19 33.96 -26.25
N GLN A 30 -21.84 32.77 -26.72
CA GLN A 30 -22.27 32.24 -28.01
C GLN A 30 -23.80 32.17 -27.95
N ARG A 31 -24.46 33.20 -28.50
CA ARG A 31 -25.91 33.36 -28.42
C ARG A 31 -26.52 32.19 -29.17
N ARG A 32 -27.08 31.24 -28.41
CA ARG A 32 -27.85 30.13 -28.97
C ARG A 32 -29.05 30.68 -29.73
N TRP A 33 -29.14 30.28 -30.99
CA TRP A 33 -30.38 29.91 -31.69
C TRP A 33 -31.48 30.98 -31.80
N MET A 34 -31.33 31.87 -32.77
CA MET A 34 -32.46 32.47 -33.48
C MET A 34 -32.27 32.26 -34.98
N THR A 35 -32.14 31.01 -35.41
CA THR A 35 -32.39 30.68 -36.82
C THR A 35 -33.89 30.40 -36.92
N PRO A 36 -34.67 31.22 -37.65
CA PRO A 36 -36.10 30.97 -37.80
C PRO A 36 -36.32 29.61 -38.47
N ALA A 37 -37.45 28.96 -38.16
CA ALA A 37 -37.82 27.70 -38.78
C ALA A 37 -37.92 27.88 -40.32
N PRO A 38 -37.47 26.89 -41.12
CA PRO A 38 -37.53 26.97 -42.57
C PRO A 38 -38.97 27.14 -43.05
N LYS A 39 -39.17 28.00 -44.05
CA LYS A 39 -40.48 28.29 -44.63
C LYS A 39 -40.85 27.24 -45.69
N PRO A 40 -42.14 27.02 -45.99
CA PRO A 40 -42.53 26.14 -47.10
C PRO A 40 -41.91 26.63 -48.42
N GLY A 41 -41.08 25.81 -49.06
CA GLY A 41 -40.34 26.15 -50.28
C GLY A 41 -38.83 26.44 -50.08
N ASP A 42 -38.37 26.60 -48.84
CA ASP A 42 -36.95 26.49 -48.52
C ASP A 42 -36.58 25.01 -48.73
N GLY A 43 -35.82 24.73 -49.79
CA GLY A 43 -35.44 23.37 -50.15
C GLY A 43 -34.81 22.59 -48.99
N PRO A 44 -34.68 21.27 -49.11
CA PRO A 44 -34.06 20.46 -48.05
C PRO A 44 -32.70 21.05 -47.66
N MET A 45 -32.43 21.17 -46.36
CA MET A 45 -31.15 21.70 -45.85
C MET A 45 -30.03 20.72 -46.22
N MET A 46 -29.52 20.83 -47.45
CA MET A 46 -28.48 19.95 -48.00
C MET A 46 -27.10 20.19 -47.36
N SER A 47 -26.95 21.20 -46.51
CA SER A 47 -25.72 21.49 -45.77
C SER A 47 -26.00 21.68 -44.29
N ARG A 48 -25.34 20.88 -43.44
CA ARG A 48 -25.30 21.09 -42.00
C ARG A 48 -24.36 22.26 -41.72
N ARG A 49 -24.87 23.45 -41.36
CA ARG A 49 -24.00 24.55 -40.93
C ARG A 49 -23.40 24.22 -39.56
N ALA A 50 -22.08 24.32 -39.45
CA ALA A 50 -21.41 24.25 -38.18
C ALA A 50 -21.60 25.59 -37.45
N ASP A 51 -22.72 25.74 -36.73
CA ASP A 51 -23.08 26.98 -36.01
C ASP A 51 -22.21 27.25 -34.75
N ARG A 52 -21.10 26.52 -34.61
CA ARG A 52 -20.14 26.66 -33.53
C ARG A 52 -18.74 26.67 -34.12
N GLU A 53 -18.04 27.77 -33.89
CA GLU A 53 -16.59 27.83 -34.08
C GLU A 53 -15.93 26.67 -33.31
N LEU A 54 -15.10 25.90 -34.01
CA LEU A 54 -14.34 24.84 -33.36
C LEU A 54 -13.50 25.46 -32.25
N PRO A 55 -13.40 24.82 -31.07
CA PRO A 55 -12.47 25.28 -30.04
C PRO A 55 -11.08 25.45 -30.66
N ASP A 56 -10.46 26.60 -30.43
CA ASP A 56 -9.11 26.85 -30.93
C ASP A 56 -8.16 25.76 -30.39
N VAL A 57 -7.27 25.25 -31.24
CA VAL A 57 -6.28 24.25 -30.83
C VAL A 57 -5.37 24.81 -29.74
N ALA A 58 -5.19 26.14 -29.69
CA ALA A 58 -4.49 26.84 -28.61
C ALA A 58 -5.24 26.78 -27.25
N ASP A 59 -6.55 26.58 -27.25
CA ASP A 59 -7.35 26.40 -26.02
C ASP A 59 -7.19 24.99 -25.43
N VAL A 60 -6.74 24.02 -26.23
CA VAL A 60 -6.47 22.63 -25.81
C VAL A 60 -5.11 22.55 -25.11
N THR A 61 -4.97 23.30 -24.03
CA THR A 61 -3.78 23.22 -23.17
C THR A 61 -3.90 22.06 -22.18
N PHE A 62 -2.76 21.61 -21.62
CA PHE A 62 -2.72 20.58 -20.57
C PHE A 62 -3.32 21.13 -19.25
N ARG A 63 -4.66 21.24 -19.22
CA ARG A 63 -5.45 21.82 -18.12
C ARG A 63 -5.31 21.03 -16.82
N TRP A 64 -4.99 19.74 -16.92
CA TRP A 64 -4.84 18.84 -15.77
C TRP A 64 -3.44 18.86 -15.14
N ARG A 65 -2.48 19.65 -15.66
CA ARG A 65 -1.11 19.73 -15.11
C ARG A 65 -1.02 20.06 -13.62
N ARG A 66 -1.99 20.82 -13.11
CA ARG A 66 -2.03 21.25 -11.70
C ARG A 66 -2.56 20.15 -10.78
N THR A 67 -3.47 19.33 -11.29
CA THR A 67 -4.15 18.26 -10.55
C THR A 67 -3.50 16.89 -10.76
N PHE A 68 -2.75 16.71 -11.84
CA PHE A 68 -1.94 15.51 -12.10
C PHE A 68 -0.97 15.15 -10.96
N PRO A 69 -0.16 16.08 -10.40
CA PRO A 69 0.72 15.74 -9.27
C PRO A 69 -0.08 15.36 -8.02
N ILE A 70 -1.23 15.98 -7.78
CA ILE A 70 -2.13 15.64 -6.67
C ILE A 70 -2.68 14.21 -6.86
N PHE A 71 -3.12 13.88 -8.07
CA PHE A 71 -3.57 12.54 -8.42
C PHE A 71 -2.46 11.51 -8.20
N LEU A 72 -1.26 11.75 -8.71
CA LEU A 72 -0.12 10.85 -8.52
C LEU A 72 0.22 10.69 -7.03
N LEU A 73 0.16 11.75 -6.23
CA LEU A 73 0.36 11.69 -4.78
C LEU A 73 -0.69 10.78 -4.13
N ILE A 74 -1.98 10.97 -4.44
CA ILE A 74 -3.06 10.15 -3.90
C ILE A 74 -2.86 8.68 -4.28
N VAL A 75 -2.55 8.41 -5.55
CA VAL A 75 -2.29 7.04 -6.04
C VAL A 75 -1.10 6.43 -5.31
N ALA A 76 0.03 7.14 -5.21
CA ALA A 76 1.21 6.65 -4.51
C ALA A 76 0.93 6.37 -3.03
N ALA A 77 0.26 7.28 -2.34
CA ALA A 77 -0.14 7.11 -0.94
C ALA A 77 -1.06 5.89 -0.77
N SER A 78 -2.03 5.72 -1.68
CA SER A 78 -2.94 4.58 -1.67
C SER A 78 -2.23 3.26 -1.95
N SER A 79 -1.31 3.23 -2.92
CA SER A 79 -0.50 2.06 -3.22
C SER A 79 0.33 1.62 -2.02
N VAL A 80 1.00 2.56 -1.35
CA VAL A 80 1.78 2.29 -0.14
C VAL A 80 0.90 1.70 0.97
N ALA A 81 -0.30 2.25 1.19
CA ALA A 81 -1.25 1.72 2.16
C ALA A 81 -1.70 0.29 1.83
N ILE A 82 -2.01 0.01 0.55
CA ILE A 82 -2.44 -1.32 0.09
C ILE A 82 -1.32 -2.34 0.29
N PHE A 83 -0.08 -2.02 -0.06
CA PHE A 83 1.04 -2.94 0.15
C PHE A 83 1.28 -3.22 1.63
N ASN A 84 1.17 -2.22 2.50
CA ASN A 84 1.27 -2.44 3.94
C ASN A 84 0.13 -3.32 4.46
N TYR A 85 -1.10 -3.12 3.96
CA TYR A 85 -2.25 -3.96 4.29
C TYR A 85 -2.03 -5.43 3.87
N GLN A 86 -1.48 -5.67 2.68
CA GLN A 86 -1.11 -7.01 2.23
C GLN A 86 -0.07 -7.65 3.15
N LYS A 87 0.96 -6.89 3.57
CA LYS A 87 1.97 -7.39 4.51
C LYS A 87 1.37 -7.75 5.86
N MET A 88 0.53 -6.89 6.46
CA MET A 88 -0.07 -7.15 7.78
C MET A 88 -1.05 -8.32 7.76
N SER A 89 -1.75 -8.53 6.64
CA SER A 89 -2.70 -9.63 6.45
C SER A 89 -2.02 -10.95 6.02
N SER A 90 -0.68 -10.97 5.96
CA SER A 90 0.08 -12.17 5.60
C SER A 90 -0.05 -13.23 6.70
N PRO A 91 -0.14 -14.53 6.33
CA PRO A 91 -0.09 -15.63 7.28
C PRO A 91 1.15 -15.59 8.19
N VAL A 92 2.30 -15.19 7.64
CA VAL A 92 3.57 -15.10 8.40
C VAL A 92 3.46 -14.13 9.58
N VAL A 93 2.83 -12.96 9.39
CA VAL A 93 2.65 -11.97 10.46
C VAL A 93 1.69 -12.51 11.53
N SER A 94 0.60 -13.15 11.11
CA SER A 94 -0.38 -13.74 12.03
C SER A 94 0.24 -14.88 12.85
N SER A 95 1.02 -15.76 12.22
CA SER A 95 1.71 -16.88 12.88
C SER A 95 2.78 -16.40 13.86
N THR A 96 3.60 -15.43 13.46
CA THR A 96 4.66 -14.89 14.33
C THR A 96 4.10 -14.12 15.52
N LEU A 97 2.99 -13.38 15.34
CA LEU A 97 2.28 -12.74 16.43
C LEU A 97 1.62 -13.77 17.37
N TYR A 98 1.08 -14.86 16.83
CA TYR A 98 0.53 -15.94 17.64
C TYR A 98 1.61 -16.65 18.47
N ALA A 99 2.74 -16.99 17.86
CA ALA A 99 3.88 -17.56 18.57
C ALA A 99 4.39 -16.64 19.69
N LEU A 100 4.36 -15.32 19.46
CA LEU A 100 4.72 -14.34 20.47
C LEU A 100 3.73 -14.34 21.66
N ARG A 101 2.42 -14.57 21.40
CA ARG A 101 1.39 -14.64 22.44
C ARG A 101 1.48 -15.88 23.31
N THR A 102 1.97 -16.99 22.77
CA THR A 102 2.08 -18.26 23.47
C THR A 102 3.42 -18.44 24.17
N ASN A 103 4.46 -17.70 23.76
CA ASN A 103 5.78 -17.74 24.36
C ASN A 103 5.78 -17.15 25.78
N GLN A 104 6.27 -17.91 26.76
CA GLN A 104 6.27 -17.52 28.16
C GLN A 104 7.21 -16.36 28.45
N ASP A 105 8.40 -16.33 27.85
CA ASP A 105 9.41 -15.30 28.07
C ASP A 105 8.95 -13.95 27.50
N ALA A 106 8.34 -13.98 26.32
CA ALA A 106 7.71 -12.82 25.73
C ALA A 106 6.58 -12.26 26.61
N ARG A 107 5.70 -13.12 27.16
CA ARG A 107 4.64 -12.71 28.09
C ARG A 107 5.16 -12.17 29.41
N ASN A 108 6.27 -12.71 29.92
CA ASN A 108 6.87 -12.21 31.16
C ASN A 108 7.25 -10.72 31.01
N LEU A 109 7.79 -10.33 29.85
CA LEU A 109 8.21 -8.97 29.53
C LEU A 109 7.07 -8.06 29.05
N LEU A 110 6.32 -8.44 28.01
CA LEU A 110 5.24 -7.62 27.42
C LEU A 110 3.94 -7.63 28.23
N GLY A 111 3.74 -8.67 29.04
CA GLY A 111 2.49 -8.97 29.69
C GLY A 111 1.57 -9.86 28.85
N ASP A 112 0.31 -9.88 29.25
CA ASP A 112 -0.76 -10.61 28.57
C ASP A 112 -1.29 -9.81 27.37
N GLU A 113 -2.19 -10.42 26.58
CA GLU A 113 -2.91 -9.75 25.50
C GLU A 113 -2.00 -9.01 24.49
N ILE A 114 -1.06 -9.73 23.89
CA ILE A 114 -0.12 -9.13 22.93
C ILE A 114 -0.82 -8.82 21.60
N TYR A 115 -0.91 -7.55 21.24
CA TYR A 115 -1.48 -7.05 19.99
C TYR A 115 -0.50 -6.16 19.24
N PHE A 116 -0.88 -5.73 18.03
CA PHE A 116 -0.19 -4.64 17.37
C PHE A 116 -0.29 -3.36 18.21
N LYS A 117 0.78 -2.57 18.25
CA LYS A 117 0.78 -1.29 18.97
C LYS A 117 -0.23 -0.28 18.40
N HIS A 118 -0.46 -0.32 17.08
CA HIS A 118 -1.32 0.62 16.36
C HIS A 118 -2.42 -0.12 15.62
N GLN A 119 -3.57 0.55 15.41
CA GLN A 119 -4.69 0.01 14.64
C GLN A 119 -4.31 -0.27 13.18
N ILE A 120 -3.47 0.60 12.61
CA ILE A 120 -2.84 0.40 11.29
C ILE A 120 -1.36 0.14 11.56
N PRO A 121 -0.95 -1.12 11.83
CA PRO A 121 0.45 -1.44 12.06
C PRO A 121 1.23 -1.28 10.77
N TRP A 122 2.40 -0.66 10.87
CA TRP A 122 3.32 -0.59 9.76
C TRP A 122 4.28 -1.78 9.83
N ILE A 123 4.25 -2.63 8.79
CA ILE A 123 5.13 -3.80 8.68
C ILE A 123 6.32 -3.39 7.81
N HIS A 124 7.44 -3.15 8.47
CA HIS A 124 8.68 -2.82 7.79
C HIS A 124 9.37 -4.09 7.27
N GLY A 125 10.30 -3.89 6.34
CA GLY A 125 11.14 -4.95 5.81
C GLY A 125 10.63 -5.64 4.54
N GLU A 126 11.32 -6.71 4.15
CA GLU A 126 11.06 -7.51 2.95
C GLU A 126 10.13 -8.68 3.30
N MET A 127 9.03 -8.80 2.56
CA MET A 127 8.14 -9.95 2.60
C MET A 127 8.09 -10.54 1.19
N ASN A 128 9.02 -11.43 0.88
CA ASN A 128 9.15 -12.07 -0.41
C ASN A 128 9.06 -13.59 -0.27
N GLN A 129 7.83 -14.06 -0.06
CA GLN A 129 7.53 -15.48 0.13
C GLN A 129 7.91 -16.32 -1.10
N LEU A 130 7.78 -15.75 -2.32
CA LEU A 130 8.14 -16.43 -3.57
C LEU A 130 9.63 -16.76 -3.64
N HIS A 131 10.50 -15.77 -3.37
CA HIS A 131 11.95 -15.98 -3.34
C HIS A 131 12.45 -16.54 -2.01
N GLY A 132 11.55 -16.84 -1.09
CA GLY A 132 11.91 -17.44 0.20
C GLY A 132 12.65 -16.50 1.13
N ARG A 133 12.53 -15.18 0.99
CA ARG A 133 13.20 -14.20 1.86
C ARG A 133 12.18 -13.39 2.62
N ILE A 134 12.27 -13.47 3.95
CA ILE A 134 11.40 -12.75 4.86
C ILE A 134 12.31 -12.10 5.90
N ASP A 135 12.26 -10.78 6.01
CA ASP A 135 12.85 -10.03 7.12
C ASP A 135 11.89 -8.89 7.41
N ILE A 136 11.09 -9.07 8.46
CA ILE A 136 10.06 -8.12 8.85
C ILE A 136 10.22 -7.72 10.30
N TRP A 137 9.82 -6.48 10.59
CA TRP A 137 9.69 -6.01 11.96
C TRP A 137 8.48 -5.10 12.11
N PHE A 138 7.85 -5.19 13.28
CA PHE A 138 6.67 -4.42 13.60
C PHE A 138 6.50 -4.22 15.11
N SER A 139 5.83 -3.13 15.47
CA SER A 139 5.60 -2.78 16.87
C SER A 139 4.43 -3.55 17.48
N VAL A 140 4.68 -4.13 18.65
CA VAL A 140 3.73 -4.90 19.44
C VAL A 140 3.53 -4.23 20.81
N ARG A 141 2.38 -4.45 21.40
CA ARG A 141 1.99 -3.95 22.72
C ARG A 141 1.30 -5.06 23.49
N GLY A 142 1.67 -5.24 24.75
CA GLY A 142 0.96 -6.06 25.72
C GLY A 142 0.44 -5.21 26.89
N THR A 143 0.02 -5.86 27.96
CA THR A 143 -0.49 -5.18 29.16
C THR A 143 0.59 -4.42 29.94
N LYS A 144 1.83 -4.93 29.99
CA LYS A 144 2.93 -4.34 30.76
C LYS A 144 3.76 -3.33 29.98
N GLY A 145 3.84 -3.49 28.66
CA GLY A 145 4.72 -2.64 27.85
C GLY A 145 4.55 -2.80 26.36
N GLU A 146 5.47 -2.17 25.63
CA GLU A 146 5.53 -2.19 24.18
C GLU A 146 6.95 -2.50 23.70
N GLY A 147 7.04 -3.06 22.49
CA GLY A 147 8.30 -3.46 21.90
C GLY A 147 8.19 -3.59 20.38
N VAL A 148 9.32 -3.89 19.75
CA VAL A 148 9.43 -4.19 18.33
C VAL A 148 9.84 -5.65 18.21
N MET A 149 9.00 -6.44 17.55
CA MET A 149 9.34 -7.81 17.19
C MET A 149 9.95 -7.83 15.80
N ARG A 150 11.06 -8.57 15.64
CA ARG A 150 11.70 -8.85 14.36
C ARG A 150 11.65 -10.34 14.08
N PHE A 151 11.33 -10.67 12.84
CA PHE A 151 11.31 -12.04 12.34
C PHE A 151 12.01 -12.10 10.98
N ALA A 152 13.06 -12.90 10.91
CA ALA A 152 13.78 -13.17 9.68
C ALA A 152 13.83 -14.67 9.40
N SER A 153 13.48 -15.05 8.18
CA SER A 153 13.53 -16.42 7.69
C SER A 153 13.99 -16.44 6.25
N ASN A 154 14.79 -17.45 5.91
CA ASN A 154 15.26 -17.71 4.57
C ASN A 154 14.90 -19.13 4.12
N ARG A 155 14.67 -19.30 2.82
CA ARG A 155 14.54 -20.60 2.17
C ARG A 155 15.55 -20.62 1.01
N PRO A 156 16.64 -21.40 1.10
CA PRO A 156 17.71 -21.38 0.11
C PRO A 156 17.30 -21.96 -1.24
N THR A 157 16.40 -22.95 -1.26
CA THR A 157 15.95 -23.64 -2.48
C THR A 157 14.46 -23.49 -2.65
N SER A 158 13.94 -23.34 -3.88
CA SER A 158 12.49 -23.17 -4.12
C SER A 158 11.62 -24.29 -3.55
N LYS A 159 12.15 -25.52 -3.45
CA LYS A 159 11.49 -26.70 -2.85
C LYS A 159 11.92 -26.97 -1.39
N GLY A 160 12.87 -26.19 -0.86
CA GLY A 160 13.37 -26.37 0.50
C GLY A 160 12.40 -25.88 1.56
N PHE A 161 12.66 -26.23 2.81
CA PHE A 161 11.93 -25.69 3.95
C PHE A 161 12.45 -24.30 4.33
N PHE A 162 11.58 -23.50 4.96
CA PHE A 162 11.98 -22.22 5.54
C PHE A 162 12.78 -22.49 6.82
N SER A 163 13.90 -21.78 6.97
CA SER A 163 14.72 -21.77 8.18
C SER A 163 14.59 -20.41 8.84
N THR A 164 14.16 -20.38 10.10
CA THR A 164 14.11 -19.15 10.89
C THR A 164 15.54 -18.78 11.27
N THR A 165 15.99 -17.60 10.85
CA THR A 165 17.33 -17.08 11.14
C THR A 165 17.32 -16.17 12.36
N GLU A 166 16.26 -15.37 12.53
CA GLU A 166 16.12 -14.48 13.67
C GLU A 166 14.65 -14.43 14.10
N TRP A 167 14.42 -14.57 15.39
CA TRP A 167 13.15 -14.21 15.99
C TRP A 167 13.41 -13.54 17.33
N SER A 168 13.34 -12.21 17.36
CA SER A 168 13.73 -11.44 18.53
C SER A 168 12.69 -10.38 18.88
N LEU A 169 12.62 -10.04 20.16
CA LEU A 169 11.78 -8.99 20.72
C LEU A 169 12.66 -7.94 21.38
N THR A 170 12.57 -6.70 20.93
CA THR A 170 13.27 -5.57 21.55
C THR A 170 12.25 -4.69 22.27
N MET A 171 12.37 -4.58 23.59
CA MET A 171 11.50 -3.73 24.41
C MET A 171 11.83 -2.24 24.20
N SER A 172 10.90 -1.34 24.59
CA SER A 172 11.15 0.11 24.63
C SER A 172 12.39 0.51 25.42
N ASP A 173 12.74 -0.30 26.42
CA ASP A 173 13.82 -0.04 27.36
C ASP A 173 15.20 -0.48 26.82
N GLY A 174 15.24 -1.03 25.60
CA GLY A 174 16.46 -1.49 24.93
C GLY A 174 16.82 -2.95 25.22
N THR A 175 16.12 -3.62 26.13
CA THR A 175 16.29 -5.06 26.38
C THR A 175 15.86 -5.86 25.15
N ARG A 176 16.80 -6.61 24.57
CA ARG A 176 16.54 -7.54 23.46
C ARG A 176 16.47 -8.96 24.00
N LEU A 177 15.39 -9.65 23.69
CA LEU A 177 15.17 -11.05 23.98
C LEU A 177 15.21 -11.83 22.66
N ASP A 178 16.08 -12.83 22.58
CA ASP A 178 16.02 -13.82 21.51
C ASP A 178 14.98 -14.88 21.88
N LEU A 179 14.01 -15.10 21.00
CA LEU A 179 12.90 -16.03 21.21
C LEU A 179 13.17 -17.39 20.55
N LEU A 180 14.27 -17.52 19.81
CA LEU A 180 14.63 -18.75 19.10
C LEU A 180 15.41 -19.75 19.97
N ASP A 181 16.00 -19.29 21.08
CA ASP A 181 16.89 -20.09 21.93
C ASP A 181 16.21 -21.35 22.53
N ASN A 182 14.89 -21.31 22.75
CA ASN A 182 14.13 -22.43 23.31
C ASN A 182 13.55 -23.39 22.23
N GLY A 183 14.06 -23.30 21.00
CA GLY A 183 13.61 -24.08 19.85
C GLY A 183 12.68 -23.30 18.92
N ASP A 184 12.74 -23.62 17.62
CA ASP A 184 11.98 -22.92 16.59
C ASP A 184 10.51 -23.38 16.56
N PRO A 185 9.54 -22.56 17.02
CA PRO A 185 8.13 -22.95 17.02
C PRO A 185 7.55 -23.03 15.60
N PHE A 186 8.25 -22.51 14.59
CA PHE A 186 7.80 -22.52 13.20
C PHE A 186 8.16 -23.83 12.48
N LYS A 187 9.12 -24.62 12.99
CA LYS A 187 9.44 -25.95 12.41
C LYS A 187 8.24 -26.89 12.34
N ALA A 188 7.42 -26.91 13.40
CA ALA A 188 6.21 -27.73 13.46
C ALA A 188 5.14 -27.28 12.46
N LEU A 189 5.02 -25.97 12.22
CA LEU A 189 4.08 -25.40 11.24
C LEU A 189 4.51 -25.66 9.79
N ILE A 190 5.80 -25.88 9.56
CA ILE A 190 6.41 -26.08 8.23
C ILE A 190 6.45 -27.57 7.84
N GLY A 191 5.96 -28.48 8.70
CA GLY A 191 5.85 -29.90 8.41
C GLY A 191 7.14 -30.70 8.60
N GLY A 192 8.03 -30.23 9.48
CA GLY A 192 9.31 -30.88 9.78
C GLY A 192 9.41 -31.29 11.24
N GLY A 193 8.74 -32.37 11.61
CA GLY A 193 9.15 -33.21 12.74
C GLY A 193 9.96 -34.37 12.16
N GLU A 194 11.13 -34.61 12.73
CA GLU A 194 12.03 -35.73 12.43
C GLU A 194 11.23 -37.04 12.30
N ASP A 195 11.51 -37.84 11.25
CA ASP A 195 10.84 -39.11 10.83
C ASP A 195 9.93 -39.05 9.58
N LEU A 196 10.32 -38.34 8.53
CA LEU A 196 9.88 -38.69 7.18
C LEU A 196 11.10 -39.13 6.35
N PRO A 197 11.08 -40.35 5.76
CA PRO A 197 12.16 -40.79 4.89
C PRO A 197 12.32 -39.77 3.76
N ALA A 198 13.57 -39.57 3.33
CA ALA A 198 13.90 -38.73 2.18
C ALA A 198 12.90 -39.02 1.07
N VAL A 199 12.20 -37.99 0.60
CA VAL A 199 11.23 -38.12 -0.48
C VAL A 199 11.99 -38.67 -1.68
N GLU A 200 11.81 -39.97 -1.97
CA GLU A 200 12.30 -40.59 -3.20
C GLU A 200 11.73 -39.78 -4.36
N GLU A 201 12.62 -39.17 -5.15
CA GLU A 201 12.26 -38.23 -6.23
C GLU A 201 11.55 -38.90 -7.42
N ASP A 202 11.33 -40.22 -7.37
CA ASP A 202 10.86 -41.03 -8.51
C ASP A 202 9.43 -41.58 -8.38
N ALA A 203 8.60 -41.07 -7.47
CA ALA A 203 7.19 -41.47 -7.45
C ALA A 203 6.44 -40.89 -8.67
N PRO A 204 5.96 -41.72 -9.62
CA PRO A 204 5.22 -41.21 -10.78
C PRO A 204 3.96 -40.52 -10.27
N THR A 205 3.81 -39.25 -10.64
CA THR A 205 2.66 -38.41 -10.29
C THR A 205 1.37 -39.16 -10.63
N ARG A 206 0.70 -39.74 -9.62
CA ARG A 206 -0.60 -40.39 -9.78
C ARG A 206 -1.62 -39.31 -10.09
N GLY A 207 -1.87 -39.13 -11.39
CA GLY A 207 -2.85 -38.18 -11.92
C GLY A 207 -4.24 -38.43 -11.32
N PHE A 208 -4.77 -37.40 -10.67
CA PHE A 208 -6.15 -37.34 -10.20
C PHE A 208 -7.10 -37.17 -11.40
N ARG A 209 -7.39 -38.28 -12.11
CA ARG A 209 -8.64 -38.42 -12.89
C ARG A 209 -8.85 -39.89 -13.25
N LYS A 210 -9.65 -40.60 -12.45
CA LYS A 210 -10.33 -41.80 -12.94
C LYS A 210 -11.50 -41.33 -13.81
N GLN A 211 -11.42 -41.55 -15.12
CA GLN A 211 -12.61 -41.48 -15.96
C GLN A 211 -13.50 -42.66 -15.58
N VAL A 212 -14.77 -42.36 -15.27
CA VAL A 212 -15.80 -43.37 -15.00
C VAL A 212 -16.21 -43.95 -16.35
N GLU A 213 -15.87 -45.21 -16.58
CA GLU A 213 -16.30 -45.98 -17.74
C GLU A 213 -17.74 -46.45 -17.50
N TYR A 214 -18.68 -46.02 -18.35
CA TYR A 214 -20.06 -46.52 -18.33
C TYR A 214 -20.15 -47.77 -19.20
N LYS A 215 -20.68 -48.85 -18.63
CA LYS A 215 -20.97 -50.13 -19.30
C LYS A 215 -22.10 -50.00 -20.31
#